data_AF-A0A8S0YQ87-F1
#
_entry.id   AF-A0A8S0YQ87-F1
#
_cell.length_a   1.000
_cell.length_b   1.000
_cell.length_c   1.000
_cell.angle_alpha   90.00
_cell.angle_beta   90.00
_cell.angle_gamma   90.00
#
_symmetry.space_group_name_H-M   'P 1'
#
loop_
_entity.id
_entity.type
_entity.pdbx_description
1 polymer ?
#
loop_
_entity_poly.entity_id
_entity_poly.type
_entity_poly.pdbx_seq_one_letter_code
_entity_poly.pdbx_strand_id
1 'polypeptide(L)'
;MATCYQKHPFEIESEDRLTTINTKIFEIKKKIQLSEGQRKSNYEENEAEKQQNNELIDSLKKEVKQRLAELAQAKAVIGEDEVQIKKYLNEVCPMGNKNSEQIIHNLDLKVIEQRKMLDVLKYEKGSKKKKLSLLEKEYEYLLIEANKGILVKSKNNSRARKNVSHLENEIHKVLIQWTEAELVKKKYMSIRQALIDDSVKFESSLTHIESILQKQKEEIDKLDRVREEAAEMRLRATAATAAEAARAHDAEHSRVADRAYFTQRFAERKRELEKLEKRVFPPQVRPVVRQESTRSTEGEAAAEELTAAQQMEDIFQKLMKLTGVTDAEEIFDRFQAQRETSQRLAYLQQTTEQEKLQLEQTQNSLMTELEAFKFASVKDKDEGQEQIAALKEEIAEEEKVYLELEKKMDDLETLLLEIKRLLYELCKLLDIIPEPSMPEWTAEPRDVQELVMVLQVRYDKARTKLADVKERQKDTTYIMVPSNPTSGAPSVAGMSMHSHSTLKETEKVVPTYKELLQKEPIKAPTSDDEEDIPSRCYLKRQAQLIVDTKCRRKGFRMPLPRK
;
A
#
# COMPACT_ATOMS: atom_id res chain seq x y z
N MET A 1 6.17 -128.62 -114.63
CA MET A 1 5.89 -129.96 -115.22
C MET A 1 4.41 -130.03 -115.57
N ALA A 2 4.02 -130.89 -116.50
CA ALA A 2 2.63 -131.36 -116.62
C ALA A 2 2.36 -132.39 -115.47
N THR A 3 1.15 -132.87 -115.17
CA THR A 3 -0.17 -132.82 -115.82
C THR A 3 -1.25 -133.18 -114.79
N CYS A 4 -2.49 -132.70 -114.92
CA CYS A 4 -3.67 -133.59 -114.88
C CYS A 4 -4.96 -132.89 -115.36
N TYR A 5 -5.93 -133.68 -115.82
CA TYR A 5 -7.28 -133.27 -116.22
C TYR A 5 -8.30 -134.08 -115.42
N GLN A 6 -9.41 -133.46 -115.01
CA GLN A 6 -10.72 -134.11 -115.08
C GLN A 6 -11.86 -133.07 -115.02
N LYS A 7 -12.93 -133.32 -115.79
CA LYS A 7 -14.24 -132.66 -115.72
C LYS A 7 -15.19 -133.61 -114.95
N HIS A 8 -16.26 -133.21 -114.28
CA HIS A 8 -17.59 -132.74 -114.77
C HIS A 8 -18.57 -132.86 -113.55
N PRO A 9 -19.87 -132.50 -113.62
CA PRO A 9 -20.61 -131.67 -114.59
C PRO A 9 -21.34 -130.48 -113.93
N PHE A 10 -22.17 -129.76 -114.71
CA PHE A 10 -23.16 -128.78 -114.25
C PHE A 10 -24.56 -129.43 -114.20
N GLU A 11 -25.44 -128.95 -113.33
CA GLU A 11 -26.89 -129.08 -113.51
C GLU A 11 -27.65 -127.87 -112.91
N ILE A 12 -28.91 -127.70 -113.30
CA ILE A 12 -29.48 -126.36 -113.60
C ILE A 12 -30.06 -125.62 -112.37
N GLU A 13 -30.37 -124.34 -112.58
CA GLU A 13 -30.72 -123.30 -111.61
C GLU A 13 -32.21 -123.27 -111.24
N SER A 14 -32.54 -122.54 -110.17
CA SER A 14 -33.90 -122.07 -109.86
C SER A 14 -33.85 -120.64 -109.34
N GLU A 15 -34.87 -119.84 -109.64
CA GLU A 15 -34.89 -118.39 -109.40
C GLU A 15 -34.78 -118.03 -107.90
N ASP A 16 -35.32 -118.88 -107.01
CA ASP A 16 -35.11 -118.83 -105.56
C ASP A 16 -33.64 -118.73 -105.15
N ARG A 17 -32.71 -119.31 -105.92
CA ARG A 17 -31.27 -119.22 -105.62
C ARG A 17 -30.79 -117.78 -105.65
N LEU A 18 -31.29 -116.93 -106.55
CA LEU A 18 -30.84 -115.55 -106.67
C LEU A 18 -31.34 -114.68 -105.51
N THR A 19 -32.61 -114.85 -105.12
CA THR A 19 -33.20 -114.20 -103.93
C THR A 19 -32.49 -114.66 -102.65
N THR A 20 -32.20 -115.96 -102.56
CA THR A 20 -31.41 -116.58 -101.47
C THR A 20 -29.96 -116.09 -101.46
N ILE A 21 -29.35 -115.82 -102.62
CA ILE A 21 -28.00 -115.25 -102.73
C ILE A 21 -28.02 -113.79 -102.26
N ASN A 22 -29.02 -112.99 -102.65
CA ASN A 22 -29.11 -111.59 -102.22
C ASN A 22 -29.37 -111.43 -100.71
N THR A 23 -30.21 -112.28 -100.10
CA THR A 23 -30.34 -112.31 -98.63
C THR A 23 -29.05 -112.76 -97.95
N LYS A 24 -28.37 -113.80 -98.46
CA LYS A 24 -27.04 -114.21 -97.97
C LYS A 24 -25.99 -113.10 -98.11
N ILE A 25 -25.99 -112.32 -99.20
CA ILE A 25 -25.10 -111.17 -99.40
C ILE A 25 -25.40 -110.07 -98.39
N PHE A 26 -26.67 -109.79 -98.09
CA PHE A 26 -27.04 -108.82 -97.07
C PHE A 26 -26.65 -109.28 -95.66
N GLU A 27 -26.86 -110.55 -95.33
CA GLU A 27 -26.34 -111.15 -94.08
C GLU A 27 -24.82 -111.10 -93.99
N ILE A 28 -24.11 -111.40 -95.08
CA ILE A 28 -22.64 -111.34 -95.14
C ILE A 28 -22.17 -109.89 -94.95
N LYS A 29 -22.79 -108.90 -95.59
CA LYS A 29 -22.47 -107.48 -95.36
C LYS A 29 -22.73 -107.06 -93.91
N LYS A 30 -23.83 -107.50 -93.31
CA LYS A 30 -24.14 -107.24 -91.89
C LYS A 30 -23.13 -107.94 -90.96
N LYS A 31 -22.71 -109.16 -91.26
CA LYS A 31 -21.65 -109.89 -90.53
C LYS A 31 -20.29 -109.22 -90.68
N ILE A 32 -19.92 -108.74 -91.87
CA ILE A 32 -18.69 -107.96 -92.09
C ILE A 32 -18.73 -106.69 -91.26
N GLN A 33 -19.77 -105.86 -91.39
CA GLN A 33 -19.89 -104.59 -90.66
C GLN A 33 -19.90 -104.79 -89.13
N LEU A 34 -20.54 -105.86 -88.62
CA LEU A 34 -20.47 -106.24 -87.21
C LEU A 34 -19.05 -106.69 -86.83
N SER A 35 -18.37 -107.50 -87.66
CA SER A 35 -16.99 -107.93 -87.39
C SER A 35 -15.98 -106.79 -87.44
N GLU A 36 -16.19 -105.78 -88.31
CA GLU A 36 -15.36 -104.59 -88.41
C GLU A 36 -15.61 -103.66 -87.21
N GLY A 37 -16.86 -103.45 -86.82
CA GLY A 37 -17.23 -102.73 -85.60
C GLY A 37 -16.67 -103.40 -84.34
N GLN A 38 -16.75 -104.73 -84.26
CA GLN A 38 -16.22 -105.51 -83.14
C GLN A 38 -14.68 -105.52 -83.13
N ARG A 39 -14.04 -105.67 -84.29
CA ARG A 39 -12.56 -105.57 -84.43
C ARG A 39 -12.05 -104.17 -84.11
N LYS A 40 -12.82 -103.12 -84.42
CA LYS A 40 -12.53 -101.74 -84.02
C LYS A 40 -12.73 -101.55 -82.51
N SER A 41 -13.84 -102.03 -81.94
CA SER A 41 -14.12 -101.98 -80.50
C SER A 41 -13.02 -102.65 -79.69
N ASN A 42 -12.62 -103.88 -80.06
CA ASN A 42 -11.53 -104.61 -79.41
C ASN A 42 -10.17 -103.90 -79.56
N TYR A 43 -9.94 -103.15 -80.65
CA TYR A 43 -8.71 -102.36 -80.83
C TYR A 43 -8.71 -101.10 -79.96
N GLU A 44 -9.84 -100.38 -79.89
CA GLU A 44 -10.00 -99.20 -79.05
C GLU A 44 -9.96 -99.57 -77.55
N GLU A 45 -10.53 -100.71 -77.16
CA GLU A 45 -10.43 -101.29 -75.82
C GLU A 45 -8.98 -101.69 -75.48
N ASN A 46 -8.25 -102.35 -76.39
CA ASN A 46 -6.87 -102.76 -76.13
C ASN A 46 -5.88 -101.59 -76.10
N GLU A 47 -6.04 -100.56 -76.95
CA GLU A 47 -5.24 -99.33 -76.84
C GLU A 47 -5.58 -98.54 -75.56
N ALA A 48 -6.83 -98.53 -75.11
CA ALA A 48 -7.23 -97.93 -73.83
C ALA A 48 -6.64 -98.68 -72.63
N GLU A 49 -6.70 -100.02 -72.63
CA GLU A 49 -6.07 -100.88 -71.61
C GLU A 49 -4.55 -100.67 -71.58
N LYS A 50 -3.90 -100.64 -72.75
CA LYS A 50 -2.48 -100.34 -72.92
C LYS A 50 -2.11 -98.94 -72.41
N GLN A 51 -2.95 -97.93 -72.63
CA GLN A 51 -2.75 -96.59 -72.09
C GLN A 51 -2.89 -96.56 -70.56
N GLN A 52 -3.91 -97.20 -69.99
CA GLN A 52 -4.06 -97.35 -68.53
C GLN A 52 -2.87 -98.09 -67.91
N ASN A 53 -2.38 -99.15 -68.55
CA ASN A 53 -1.19 -99.88 -68.11
C ASN A 53 0.08 -99.01 -68.16
N ASN A 54 0.26 -98.16 -69.18
CA ASN A 54 1.36 -97.20 -69.23
C ASN A 54 1.29 -96.17 -68.09
N GLU A 55 0.09 -95.62 -67.84
CA GLU A 55 -0.14 -94.65 -66.75
C GLU A 55 0.06 -95.28 -65.36
N LEU A 56 -0.36 -96.53 -65.17
CA LEU A 56 -0.09 -97.32 -63.97
C LEU A 56 1.41 -97.59 -63.79
N ILE A 57 2.11 -97.97 -64.85
CA ILE A 57 3.57 -98.17 -64.83
C ILE A 57 4.29 -96.87 -64.43
N ASP A 58 3.87 -95.72 -64.95
CA ASP A 58 4.47 -94.43 -64.61
C ASP A 58 4.08 -93.90 -63.23
N SER A 59 2.91 -94.27 -62.70
CA SER A 59 2.55 -93.99 -61.29
C SER A 59 3.40 -94.85 -60.34
N LEU A 60 3.58 -96.14 -60.64
CA LEU A 60 4.44 -97.05 -59.88
C LEU A 60 5.92 -96.64 -59.92
N LYS A 61 6.44 -96.17 -61.06
CA LYS A 61 7.80 -95.58 -61.14
C LYS A 61 7.95 -94.37 -60.23
N LYS A 62 6.93 -93.50 -60.15
CA LYS A 62 6.93 -92.32 -59.26
C LYS A 62 6.91 -92.75 -57.80
N GLU A 63 6.05 -93.69 -57.40
CA GLU A 63 6.03 -94.19 -56.02
C GLU A 63 7.35 -94.89 -55.68
N VAL A 64 7.88 -95.79 -56.50
CA VAL A 64 9.18 -96.45 -56.24
C VAL A 64 10.30 -95.41 -56.05
N LYS A 65 10.35 -94.36 -56.87
CA LYS A 65 11.32 -93.26 -56.70
C LYS A 65 11.11 -92.50 -55.39
N GLN A 66 9.86 -92.27 -54.98
CA GLN A 66 9.54 -91.65 -53.70
C GLN A 66 9.92 -92.55 -52.51
N ARG A 67 9.57 -93.84 -52.53
CA ARG A 67 9.94 -94.80 -51.47
C ARG A 67 11.45 -94.94 -51.31
N LEU A 68 12.20 -94.92 -52.41
CA LEU A 68 13.67 -94.92 -52.36
C LEU A 68 14.23 -93.63 -51.74
N ALA A 69 13.60 -92.47 -51.96
CA ALA A 69 13.97 -91.22 -51.29
C ALA A 69 13.61 -91.22 -49.80
N GLU A 70 12.40 -91.67 -49.44
CA GLU A 70 11.95 -91.85 -48.04
C GLU A 70 12.91 -92.79 -47.27
N LEU A 71 13.30 -93.92 -47.88
CA LEU A 71 14.22 -94.90 -47.31
C LEU A 71 15.65 -94.35 -47.18
N ALA A 72 16.13 -93.58 -48.15
CA ALA A 72 17.43 -92.90 -48.07
C ALA A 72 17.46 -91.84 -46.95
N GLN A 73 16.39 -91.05 -46.82
CA GLN A 73 16.25 -90.04 -45.77
C GLN A 73 16.19 -90.69 -44.38
N ALA A 74 15.39 -91.75 -44.21
CA ALA A 74 15.32 -92.50 -42.95
C ALA A 74 16.69 -93.10 -42.55
N LYS A 75 17.45 -93.64 -43.51
CA LYS A 75 18.81 -94.15 -43.25
C LYS A 75 19.80 -93.06 -42.86
N ALA A 76 19.68 -91.85 -43.41
CA ALA A 76 20.53 -90.73 -43.02
C ALA A 76 20.30 -90.34 -41.55
N VAL A 77 19.04 -90.14 -41.15
CA VAL A 77 18.68 -89.79 -39.76
C VAL A 77 19.15 -90.85 -38.76
N ILE A 78 18.88 -92.13 -39.02
CA ILE A 78 19.33 -93.23 -38.15
C ILE A 78 20.86 -93.31 -38.07
N GLY A 79 21.57 -93.03 -39.16
CA GLY A 79 23.03 -93.00 -39.19
C GLY A 79 23.62 -91.87 -38.35
N GLU A 80 23.02 -90.68 -38.39
CA GLU A 80 23.43 -89.54 -37.56
C GLU A 80 23.15 -89.79 -36.07
N ASP A 81 21.96 -90.32 -35.73
CA ASP A 81 21.60 -90.69 -34.35
C ASP A 81 22.54 -91.77 -33.78
N GLU A 82 22.86 -92.83 -34.54
CA GLU A 82 23.84 -93.84 -34.10
C GLU A 82 25.23 -93.25 -33.82
N VAL A 83 25.68 -92.29 -34.62
CA VAL A 83 26.98 -91.62 -34.42
C VAL A 83 26.93 -90.69 -33.21
N GLN A 84 25.85 -89.94 -33.02
CA GLN A 84 25.61 -89.11 -31.83
C GLN A 84 25.61 -89.97 -30.55
N ILE A 85 24.89 -91.09 -30.56
CA ILE A 85 24.79 -92.02 -29.42
C ILE A 85 26.15 -92.66 -29.12
N LYS A 86 26.88 -93.14 -30.13
CA LYS A 86 28.23 -93.72 -29.94
C LYS A 86 29.23 -92.70 -29.42
N LYS A 87 29.17 -91.45 -29.89
CA LYS A 87 30.00 -90.34 -29.39
C LYS A 87 29.68 -90.03 -27.93
N TYR A 88 28.39 -89.82 -27.60
CA TYR A 88 27.95 -89.52 -26.24
C TYR A 88 28.30 -90.64 -25.25
N LEU A 89 28.10 -91.92 -25.63
CA LEU A 89 28.52 -93.06 -24.82
C LEU A 89 30.03 -93.05 -24.56
N ASN A 90 30.86 -92.74 -25.56
CA ASN A 90 32.32 -92.73 -25.42
C ASN A 90 32.82 -91.52 -24.59
N GLU A 91 32.11 -90.38 -24.61
CA GLU A 91 32.36 -89.22 -23.75
C GLU A 91 31.91 -89.46 -22.29
N VAL A 92 30.81 -90.18 -22.09
CA VAL A 92 30.26 -90.51 -20.75
C VAL A 92 31.03 -91.66 -20.07
N CYS A 93 31.42 -92.68 -20.83
CA CYS A 93 32.26 -93.78 -20.36
C CYS A 93 33.07 -94.38 -21.55
N PRO A 94 34.37 -94.08 -21.66
CA PRO A 94 35.20 -94.67 -22.72
C PRO A 94 35.16 -96.20 -22.68
N MET A 95 34.60 -96.82 -23.72
CA MET A 95 34.25 -98.26 -23.74
C MET A 95 35.41 -99.21 -24.06
N GLY A 96 36.60 -98.67 -24.39
CA GLY A 96 37.76 -99.45 -24.80
C GLY A 96 38.25 -100.41 -23.70
N ASN A 97 38.20 -101.72 -23.99
CA ASN A 97 38.80 -102.82 -23.22
C ASN A 97 38.44 -102.88 -21.71
N LYS A 98 37.21 -102.48 -21.34
CA LYS A 98 36.69 -102.62 -19.96
C LYS A 98 35.71 -103.79 -19.85
N ASN A 99 35.68 -104.46 -18.69
CA ASN A 99 34.66 -105.47 -18.39
C ASN A 99 33.29 -104.81 -18.13
N SER A 100 32.20 -105.56 -18.29
CA SER A 100 30.83 -105.10 -18.05
C SER A 100 30.64 -104.49 -16.66
N GLU A 101 31.16 -105.13 -15.62
CA GLU A 101 31.15 -104.67 -14.22
C GLU A 101 31.85 -103.32 -14.04
N GLN A 102 32.95 -103.09 -14.77
CA GLN A 102 33.70 -101.83 -14.72
C GLN A 102 32.92 -100.70 -15.39
N ILE A 103 32.17 -100.99 -16.46
CA ILE A 103 31.30 -100.03 -17.14
C ILE A 103 30.13 -99.63 -16.23
N ILE A 104 29.48 -100.62 -15.59
CA ILE A 104 28.42 -100.38 -14.59
C ILE A 104 28.96 -99.49 -13.46
N HIS A 105 30.12 -99.81 -12.88
CA HIS A 105 30.71 -99.01 -11.81
C HIS A 105 31.04 -97.57 -12.24
N ASN A 106 31.50 -97.34 -13.47
CA ASN A 106 31.74 -95.98 -13.99
C ASN A 106 30.42 -95.19 -14.15
N LEU A 107 29.33 -95.86 -14.59
CA LEU A 107 28.01 -95.25 -14.68
C LEU A 107 27.43 -94.94 -13.29
N ASP A 108 27.59 -95.83 -12.31
CA ASP A 108 27.19 -95.58 -10.91
C ASP A 108 27.93 -94.38 -10.31
N LEU A 109 29.25 -94.29 -10.51
CA LEU A 109 30.05 -93.13 -10.11
C LEU A 109 29.55 -91.84 -10.78
N LYS A 110 29.16 -91.90 -12.07
CA LYS A 110 28.62 -90.74 -12.80
C LYS A 110 27.24 -90.32 -12.31
N VAL A 111 26.37 -91.28 -11.97
CA VAL A 111 25.07 -91.04 -11.33
C VAL A 111 25.25 -90.41 -9.94
N ILE A 112 26.24 -90.88 -9.16
CA ILE A 112 26.59 -90.30 -7.86
C ILE A 112 27.09 -88.86 -8.01
N GLU A 113 27.94 -88.56 -9.00
CA GLU A 113 28.41 -87.20 -9.29
C GLU A 113 27.24 -86.29 -9.70
N GLN A 114 26.41 -86.72 -10.65
CA GLN A 114 25.23 -85.96 -11.09
C GLN A 114 24.25 -85.71 -9.94
N ARG A 115 24.05 -86.67 -9.04
CA ARG A 115 23.19 -86.52 -7.86
C ARG A 115 23.75 -85.51 -6.86
N LYS A 116 25.06 -85.58 -6.57
CA LYS A 116 25.76 -84.57 -5.74
C LYS A 116 25.62 -83.17 -6.34
N MET A 117 25.81 -83.02 -7.65
CA MET A 117 25.68 -81.72 -8.33
C MET A 117 24.22 -81.21 -8.32
N LEU A 118 23.24 -82.09 -8.52
CA LEU A 118 21.82 -81.75 -8.36
C LEU A 118 21.50 -81.27 -6.94
N ASP A 119 22.09 -81.88 -5.91
CA ASP A 119 21.86 -81.49 -4.51
C ASP A 119 22.56 -80.15 -4.14
N VAL A 120 23.73 -79.87 -4.71
CA VAL A 120 24.36 -78.52 -4.65
C VAL A 120 23.46 -77.47 -5.32
N LEU A 121 22.94 -77.75 -6.52
CA LEU A 121 22.04 -76.83 -7.24
C LEU A 121 20.71 -76.62 -6.50
N LYS A 122 20.17 -77.64 -5.82
CA LYS A 122 19.01 -77.49 -4.91
C LYS A 122 19.35 -76.57 -3.73
N TYR A 123 20.51 -76.75 -3.10
CA TYR A 123 20.96 -75.91 -1.99
C TYR A 123 21.12 -74.44 -2.42
N GLU A 124 21.80 -74.20 -3.55
CA GLU A 124 21.93 -72.86 -4.12
C GLU A 124 20.58 -72.22 -4.43
N LYS A 125 19.66 -72.95 -5.08
CA LYS A 125 18.30 -72.49 -5.38
C LYS A 125 17.54 -72.13 -4.10
N GLY A 126 17.69 -72.93 -3.05
CA GLY A 126 17.14 -72.66 -1.71
C GLY A 126 17.72 -71.40 -1.08
N SER A 127 19.04 -71.24 -1.13
CA SER A 127 19.77 -70.07 -0.60
C SER A 127 19.38 -68.78 -1.34
N LYS A 128 19.38 -68.81 -2.68
CA LYS A 128 18.94 -67.70 -3.54
C LYS A 128 17.47 -67.33 -3.29
N LYS A 129 16.56 -68.30 -3.13
CA LYS A 129 15.15 -68.05 -2.76
C LYS A 129 15.00 -67.45 -1.35
N LYS A 130 15.79 -67.89 -0.36
CA LYS A 130 15.80 -67.29 0.99
C LYS A 130 16.26 -65.83 0.93
N LYS A 131 17.33 -65.51 0.19
CA LYS A 131 17.82 -64.14 0.05
C LYS A 131 16.81 -63.23 -0.66
N LEU A 132 16.14 -63.72 -1.71
CA LEU A 132 15.06 -62.99 -2.37
C LEU A 132 13.93 -62.65 -1.40
N SER A 133 13.46 -63.61 -0.60
CA SER A 133 12.37 -63.40 0.36
C SER A 133 12.72 -62.51 1.56
N LEU A 134 14.01 -62.29 1.84
CA LEU A 134 14.45 -61.25 2.77
C LEU A 134 14.39 -59.86 2.11
N LEU A 135 14.88 -59.75 0.86
CA LEU A 135 14.87 -58.49 0.11
C LEU A 135 13.45 -58.02 -0.25
N GLU A 136 12.52 -58.94 -0.52
CA GLU A 136 11.09 -58.65 -0.68
C GLU A 136 10.52 -57.96 0.56
N LYS A 137 10.81 -58.48 1.77
CA LYS A 137 10.34 -57.89 3.05
C LYS A 137 11.02 -56.57 3.38
N GLU A 138 12.30 -56.42 3.05
CA GLU A 138 13.02 -55.16 3.18
C GLU A 138 12.41 -54.08 2.27
N TYR A 139 12.06 -54.44 1.04
CA TYR A 139 11.36 -53.56 0.10
C TYR A 139 9.95 -53.19 0.59
N GLU A 140 9.15 -54.16 1.08
CA GLU A 140 7.85 -53.89 1.71
C GLU A 140 7.96 -52.91 2.89
N TYR A 141 8.94 -53.11 3.77
CA TYR A 141 9.21 -52.23 4.91
C TYR A 141 9.57 -50.81 4.47
N LEU A 142 10.49 -50.67 3.52
CA LEU A 142 10.91 -49.37 2.97
C LEU A 142 9.75 -48.65 2.26
N LEU A 143 8.91 -49.38 1.53
CA LEU A 143 7.71 -48.83 0.88
C LEU A 143 6.68 -48.35 1.90
N ILE A 144 6.47 -49.09 2.99
CA ILE A 144 5.62 -48.68 4.11
C ILE A 144 6.18 -47.41 4.78
N GLU A 145 7.47 -47.35 5.06
CA GLU A 145 8.10 -46.21 5.76
C GLU A 145 8.13 -44.93 4.89
N ALA A 146 8.40 -45.06 3.59
CA ALA A 146 8.29 -43.95 2.64
C ALA A 146 6.86 -43.36 2.62
N ASN A 147 5.83 -44.23 2.61
CA ASN A 147 4.43 -43.80 2.63
C ASN A 147 4.03 -43.15 3.97
N LYS A 148 4.50 -43.66 5.13
CA LYS A 148 4.34 -42.97 6.42
C LYS A 148 4.96 -41.59 6.39
N GLY A 149 6.19 -41.47 5.88
CA GLY A 149 6.91 -40.19 5.76
C GLY A 149 6.14 -39.16 4.95
N ILE A 150 5.52 -39.56 3.83
CA ILE A 150 4.66 -38.70 3.00
C ILE A 150 3.39 -38.30 3.78
N LEU A 151 2.70 -39.25 4.43
CA LEU A 151 1.45 -38.99 5.15
C LEU A 151 1.64 -38.07 6.36
N VAL A 152 2.71 -38.27 7.14
CA VAL A 152 3.07 -37.41 8.29
C VAL A 152 3.46 -36.00 7.82
N LYS A 153 4.29 -35.89 6.78
CA LYS A 153 4.63 -34.58 6.18
C LYS A 153 3.38 -33.85 5.69
N SER A 154 2.46 -34.54 5.00
CA SER A 154 1.18 -33.97 4.54
C SER A 154 0.31 -33.47 5.69
N LYS A 155 0.11 -34.29 6.74
CA LYS A 155 -0.72 -33.93 7.91
C LYS A 155 -0.12 -32.77 8.71
N ASN A 156 1.21 -32.74 8.88
CA ASN A 156 1.89 -31.64 9.55
C ASN A 156 1.87 -30.35 8.72
N ASN A 157 2.05 -30.43 7.39
CA ASN A 157 1.93 -29.28 6.49
C ASN A 157 0.50 -28.70 6.51
N SER A 158 -0.54 -29.56 6.59
CA SER A 158 -1.93 -29.13 6.78
C SER A 158 -2.14 -28.37 8.10
N ARG A 159 -1.62 -28.87 9.24
CA ARG A 159 -1.74 -28.17 10.53
C ARG A 159 -0.93 -26.87 10.55
N ALA A 160 0.30 -26.88 10.02
CA ALA A 160 1.15 -25.70 9.93
C ALA A 160 0.50 -24.59 9.08
N ARG A 161 -0.04 -24.92 7.89
CA ARG A 161 -0.77 -23.95 7.05
C ARG A 161 -2.01 -23.36 7.73
N LYS A 162 -2.75 -24.16 8.51
CA LYS A 162 -3.88 -23.65 9.31
C LYS A 162 -3.42 -22.67 10.39
N ASN A 163 -2.33 -22.98 11.09
CA ASN A 163 -1.75 -22.08 12.09
C ASN A 163 -1.22 -20.78 11.44
N VAL A 164 -0.53 -20.88 10.30
CA VAL A 164 -0.04 -19.72 9.54
C VAL A 164 -1.21 -18.85 9.09
N SER A 165 -2.24 -19.41 8.46
CA SER A 165 -3.43 -18.65 8.03
C SER A 165 -4.22 -18.03 9.18
N HIS A 166 -4.24 -18.65 10.36
CA HIS A 166 -4.80 -18.04 11.56
C HIS A 166 -3.97 -16.85 12.05
N LEU A 167 -2.64 -16.97 12.08
CA LEU A 167 -1.73 -15.88 12.45
C LEU A 167 -1.78 -14.73 11.44
N GLU A 168 -1.86 -15.00 10.14
CA GLU A 168 -2.09 -14.01 9.09
C GLU A 168 -3.39 -13.23 9.33
N ASN A 169 -4.50 -13.92 9.66
CA ASN A 169 -5.78 -13.29 9.97
C ASN A 169 -5.73 -12.42 11.25
N GLU A 170 -5.08 -12.89 12.33
CA GLU A 170 -4.93 -12.08 13.54
C GLU A 170 -3.97 -10.88 13.32
N ILE A 171 -2.92 -11.02 12.51
CA ILE A 171 -2.07 -9.89 12.09
C ILE A 171 -2.90 -8.86 11.30
N HIS A 172 -3.74 -9.29 10.35
CA HIS A 172 -4.63 -8.38 9.62
C HIS A 172 -5.64 -7.68 10.54
N LYS A 173 -6.20 -8.38 11.52
CA LYS A 173 -7.14 -7.84 12.52
C LYS A 173 -6.46 -6.79 13.42
N VAL A 174 -5.26 -7.07 13.93
CA VAL A 174 -4.46 -6.12 14.71
C VAL A 174 -4.06 -4.91 13.87
N LEU A 175 -3.70 -5.11 12.58
CA LEU A 175 -3.39 -4.02 11.67
C LEU A 175 -4.60 -3.09 11.43
N ILE A 176 -5.80 -3.66 11.25
CA ILE A 176 -7.05 -2.88 11.13
C ILE A 176 -7.28 -2.06 12.40
N GLN A 177 -7.25 -2.70 13.58
CA GLN A 177 -7.40 -2.04 14.88
C GLN A 177 -6.36 -0.92 15.08
N TRP A 178 -5.11 -1.12 14.66
CA TRP A 178 -4.08 -0.09 14.70
C TRP A 178 -4.39 1.09 13.76
N THR A 179 -4.84 0.84 12.53
CA THR A 179 -5.23 1.93 11.62
C THR A 179 -6.45 2.72 12.12
N GLU A 180 -7.40 2.06 12.79
CA GLU A 180 -8.53 2.71 13.43
C GLU A 180 -8.09 3.55 14.65
N ALA A 181 -7.23 3.01 15.52
CA ALA A 181 -6.66 3.74 16.65
C ALA A 181 -5.87 4.98 16.20
N GLU A 182 -5.08 4.87 15.12
CA GLU A 182 -4.34 6.01 14.55
C GLU A 182 -5.29 7.05 13.91
N LEU A 183 -6.40 6.64 13.31
CA LEU A 183 -7.44 7.55 12.83
C LEU A 183 -8.16 8.27 13.98
N VAL A 184 -8.47 7.55 15.07
CA VAL A 184 -9.07 8.12 16.30
C VAL A 184 -8.11 9.10 16.96
N LYS A 185 -6.83 8.75 17.08
CA LYS A 185 -5.74 9.65 17.54
C LYS A 185 -5.65 10.92 16.68
N LYS A 186 -5.70 10.80 15.34
CA LYS A 186 -5.70 11.96 14.43
C LYS A 186 -6.93 12.85 14.60
N LYS A 187 -8.12 12.27 14.83
CA LYS A 187 -9.33 13.04 15.21
C LYS A 187 -9.13 13.79 16.53
N TYR A 188 -8.64 13.14 17.58
CA TYR A 188 -8.38 13.79 18.87
C TYR A 188 -7.29 14.87 18.79
N MET A 189 -6.25 14.71 17.97
CA MET A 189 -5.27 15.77 17.71
C MET A 189 -5.90 16.97 17.00
N SER A 190 -6.78 16.75 16.01
CA SER A 190 -7.50 17.83 15.33
C SER A 190 -8.47 18.56 16.28
N ILE A 191 -9.20 17.83 17.13
CA ILE A 191 -10.07 18.41 18.16
C ILE A 191 -9.24 19.21 19.18
N ARG A 192 -8.10 18.67 19.64
CA ARG A 192 -7.17 19.38 20.53
C ARG A 192 -6.66 20.68 19.91
N GLN A 193 -6.30 20.66 18.62
CA GLN A 193 -5.85 21.88 17.94
C GLN A 193 -6.97 22.91 17.86
N ALA A 194 -8.18 22.52 17.45
CA ALA A 194 -9.32 23.43 17.40
C ALA A 194 -9.64 24.06 18.77
N LEU A 195 -9.57 23.28 19.86
CA LEU A 195 -9.75 23.78 21.22
C LEU A 195 -8.64 24.75 21.66
N ILE A 196 -7.38 24.53 21.22
CA ILE A 196 -6.28 25.48 21.46
C ILE A 196 -6.52 26.76 20.65
N ASP A 197 -6.83 26.66 19.36
CA ASP A 197 -7.13 27.80 18.48
C ASP A 197 -8.30 28.63 19.02
N ASP A 198 -9.36 27.98 19.53
CA ASP A 198 -10.50 28.64 20.15
C ASP A 198 -10.14 29.27 21.50
N SER A 199 -9.29 28.64 22.32
CA SER A 199 -8.82 29.25 23.58
C SER A 199 -8.08 30.57 23.35
N VAL A 200 -7.22 30.64 22.32
CA VAL A 200 -6.52 31.87 21.93
C VAL A 200 -7.51 32.94 21.43
N LYS A 201 -8.56 32.55 20.68
CA LYS A 201 -9.63 33.48 20.28
C LYS A 201 -10.39 34.02 21.49
N PHE A 202 -10.75 33.17 22.45
CA PHE A 202 -11.44 33.60 23.67
C PHE A 202 -10.58 34.57 24.50
N GLU A 203 -9.29 34.31 24.66
CA GLU A 203 -8.36 35.21 25.36
C GLU A 203 -8.26 36.58 24.66
N SER A 204 -8.12 36.59 23.33
CA SER A 204 -8.07 37.83 22.54
C SER A 204 -9.39 38.62 22.56
N SER A 205 -10.53 37.93 22.69
CA SER A 205 -11.86 38.55 22.84
C SER A 205 -12.08 39.09 24.25
N LEU A 206 -11.65 38.35 25.28
CA LEU A 206 -11.74 38.75 26.68
C LEU A 206 -10.94 40.03 26.93
N THR A 207 -9.65 40.02 26.60
CA THR A 207 -8.77 41.19 26.72
C THR A 207 -9.25 42.40 25.93
N HIS A 208 -9.87 42.20 24.75
CA HIS A 208 -10.51 43.28 24.00
C HIS A 208 -11.71 43.89 24.74
N ILE A 209 -12.62 43.04 25.26
CA ILE A 209 -13.79 43.44 26.04
C ILE A 209 -13.36 44.13 27.35
N GLU A 210 -12.34 43.64 28.04
CA GLU A 210 -11.77 44.26 29.23
C GLU A 210 -11.19 45.65 28.92
N SER A 211 -10.51 45.84 27.78
CA SER A 211 -10.05 47.17 27.37
C SER A 211 -11.21 48.14 27.06
N ILE A 212 -12.33 47.65 26.51
CA ILE A 212 -13.54 48.45 26.29
C ILE A 212 -14.18 48.82 27.63
N LEU A 213 -14.32 47.85 28.54
CA LEU A 213 -14.91 48.02 29.87
C LEU A 213 -14.08 48.99 30.72
N GLN A 214 -12.75 48.93 30.61
CA GLN A 214 -11.84 49.89 31.25
C GLN A 214 -12.01 51.31 30.69
N LYS A 215 -12.06 51.48 29.36
CA LYS A 215 -12.34 52.79 28.73
C LYS A 215 -13.72 53.32 29.10
N GLN A 216 -14.73 52.45 29.26
CA GLN A 216 -16.06 52.83 29.72
C GLN A 216 -16.06 53.28 31.20
N LYS A 217 -15.30 52.61 32.08
CA LYS A 217 -15.09 53.09 33.46
C LYS A 217 -14.44 54.46 33.49
N GLU A 218 -13.35 54.64 32.74
CA GLU A 218 -12.65 55.93 32.64
C GLU A 218 -13.56 57.06 32.11
N GLU A 219 -14.48 56.75 31.19
CA GLU A 219 -15.45 57.73 30.71
C GLU A 219 -16.56 58.02 31.74
N ILE A 220 -17.03 57.01 32.49
CA ILE A 220 -17.95 57.21 33.62
C ILE A 220 -17.29 58.09 34.70
N ASP A 221 -16.03 57.82 35.05
CA ASP A 221 -15.26 58.62 36.03
C ASP A 221 -15.07 60.08 35.57
N LYS A 222 -14.94 60.33 34.26
CA LYS A 222 -14.92 61.70 33.70
C LYS A 222 -16.30 62.35 33.78
N LEU A 223 -17.35 61.64 33.38
CA LEU A 223 -18.72 62.15 33.40
C LEU A 223 -19.19 62.48 34.82
N ASP A 224 -18.83 61.68 35.83
CA ASP A 224 -19.17 61.97 37.22
C ASP A 224 -18.37 63.16 37.81
N ARG A 225 -17.12 63.40 37.37
CA ARG A 225 -16.40 64.66 37.70
C ARG A 225 -17.11 65.87 37.09
N VAL A 226 -17.46 65.82 35.81
CA VAL A 226 -18.20 66.91 35.13
C VAL A 226 -19.58 67.11 35.76
N ARG A 227 -20.25 66.05 36.20
CA ARG A 227 -21.52 66.11 36.94
C ARG A 227 -21.36 66.82 38.29
N GLU A 228 -20.28 66.53 39.01
CA GLU A 228 -20.00 67.16 40.31
C GLU A 228 -19.59 68.63 40.15
N GLU A 229 -18.72 68.96 39.19
CA GLU A 229 -18.39 70.33 38.81
C GLU A 229 -19.63 71.14 38.42
N ALA A 230 -20.56 70.54 37.65
CA ALA A 230 -21.84 71.15 37.30
C ALA A 230 -22.77 71.32 38.52
N ALA A 231 -22.75 70.39 39.48
CA ALA A 231 -23.49 70.49 40.73
C ALA A 231 -22.92 71.62 41.62
N GLU A 232 -21.59 71.73 41.74
CA GLU A 232 -20.94 72.85 42.43
C GLU A 232 -21.24 74.19 41.75
N MET A 233 -21.13 74.29 40.43
CA MET A 233 -21.45 75.51 39.68
C MET A 233 -22.91 75.92 39.90
N ARG A 234 -23.85 74.97 39.89
CA ARG A 234 -25.26 75.22 40.22
C ARG A 234 -25.44 75.68 41.68
N LEU A 235 -24.71 75.09 42.63
CA LEU A 235 -24.76 75.49 44.04
C LEU A 235 -24.22 76.91 44.23
N ARG A 236 -23.06 77.23 43.62
CA ARG A 236 -22.47 78.58 43.60
C ARG A 236 -23.42 79.61 43.01
N ALA A 237 -24.05 79.31 41.86
CA ALA A 237 -25.04 80.18 41.23
C ALA A 237 -26.31 80.37 42.09
N THR A 238 -26.78 79.32 42.77
CA THR A 238 -27.94 79.39 43.67
C THR A 238 -27.62 80.21 44.93
N ALA A 239 -26.42 80.07 45.49
CA ALA A 239 -25.98 80.88 46.62
C ALA A 239 -25.79 82.36 46.24
N ALA A 240 -25.22 82.63 45.06
CA ALA A 240 -25.04 83.99 44.55
C ALA A 240 -26.38 84.70 44.30
N THR A 241 -27.35 84.03 43.67
CA THR A 241 -28.69 84.63 43.46
C THR A 241 -29.47 84.79 44.75
N ALA A 242 -29.33 83.88 45.72
CA ALA A 242 -29.90 84.06 47.06
C ALA A 242 -29.28 85.26 47.81
N ALA A 243 -27.96 85.44 47.73
CA ALA A 243 -27.27 86.56 48.36
C ALA A 243 -27.58 87.92 47.69
N GLU A 244 -27.78 87.95 46.38
CA GLU A 244 -28.25 89.14 45.66
C GLU A 244 -29.72 89.46 46.01
N ALA A 245 -30.58 88.44 46.06
CA ALA A 245 -31.98 88.60 46.47
C ALA A 245 -32.11 89.12 47.91
N ALA A 246 -31.27 88.64 48.84
CA ALA A 246 -31.20 89.16 50.21
C ALA A 246 -30.76 90.65 50.22
N ARG A 247 -29.67 91.00 49.52
CA ARG A 247 -29.22 92.41 49.43
C ARG A 247 -30.26 93.33 48.80
N ALA A 248 -30.99 92.87 47.78
CA ALA A 248 -32.09 93.62 47.17
C ALA A 248 -33.29 93.79 48.14
N HIS A 249 -33.62 92.75 48.90
CA HIS A 249 -34.68 92.76 49.90
C HIS A 249 -34.36 93.73 51.06
N ASP A 250 -33.13 93.69 51.59
CA ASP A 250 -32.66 94.56 52.66
C ASP A 250 -32.57 96.04 52.21
N ALA A 251 -32.16 96.28 50.96
CA ALA A 251 -32.16 97.61 50.35
C ALA A 251 -33.60 98.16 50.18
N GLU A 252 -34.56 97.36 49.76
CA GLU A 252 -35.96 97.80 49.67
C GLU A 252 -36.60 97.98 51.05
N HIS A 253 -36.31 97.10 52.03
CA HIS A 253 -36.71 97.29 53.43
C HIS A 253 -36.16 98.60 54.01
N SER A 254 -34.90 98.93 53.75
CA SER A 254 -34.28 100.20 54.15
C SER A 254 -35.02 101.38 53.52
N ARG A 255 -35.29 101.34 52.20
CA ARG A 255 -36.10 102.36 51.50
C ARG A 255 -37.54 102.45 52.04
N VAL A 256 -38.16 101.35 52.45
CA VAL A 256 -39.50 101.34 53.09
C VAL A 256 -39.41 102.02 54.46
N ALA A 257 -38.40 101.72 55.26
CA ALA A 257 -38.17 102.35 56.56
C ALA A 257 -37.93 103.87 56.43
N ASP A 258 -37.11 104.30 55.48
CA ASP A 258 -36.90 105.73 55.18
C ASP A 258 -38.20 106.42 54.76
N ARG A 259 -38.95 105.83 53.81
CA ARG A 259 -40.26 106.35 53.37
C ARG A 259 -41.27 106.42 54.51
N ALA A 260 -41.26 105.46 55.44
CA ALA A 260 -42.11 105.48 56.63
C ALA A 260 -41.67 106.58 57.62
N TYR A 261 -40.36 106.70 57.89
CA TYR A 261 -39.78 107.73 58.76
C TYR A 261 -40.09 109.15 58.26
N PHE A 262 -39.85 109.42 56.97
CA PHE A 262 -40.20 110.72 56.37
C PHE A 262 -41.71 110.96 56.40
N THR A 263 -42.55 109.95 56.06
CA THR A 263 -44.01 110.06 56.15
C THR A 263 -44.48 110.40 57.56
N GLN A 264 -43.92 109.75 58.59
CA GLN A 264 -44.19 110.08 60.00
C GLN A 264 -43.80 111.53 60.31
N ARG A 265 -42.57 111.93 59.97
CA ARG A 265 -42.05 113.27 60.26
C ARG A 265 -42.82 114.37 59.51
N PHE A 266 -43.32 114.10 58.31
CA PHE A 266 -44.26 114.97 57.60
C PHE A 266 -45.64 115.01 58.26
N ALA A 267 -46.17 113.88 58.75
CA ALA A 267 -47.46 113.85 59.45
C ALA A 267 -47.40 114.54 60.83
N GLU A 268 -46.28 114.42 61.54
CA GLU A 268 -45.98 115.15 62.77
C GLU A 268 -45.90 116.65 62.50
N ARG A 269 -45.06 117.08 61.54
CA ARG A 269 -44.92 118.49 61.18
C ARG A 269 -46.20 119.08 60.59
N LYS A 270 -47.03 118.28 59.91
CA LYS A 270 -48.39 118.67 59.51
C LYS A 270 -49.30 118.86 60.72
N ARG A 271 -49.27 117.97 61.72
CA ARG A 271 -50.02 118.14 62.98
C ARG A 271 -49.52 119.34 63.81
N GLU A 272 -48.24 119.66 63.76
CA GLU A 272 -47.69 120.89 64.35
C GLU A 272 -48.20 122.13 63.62
N LEU A 273 -48.12 122.15 62.28
CA LEU A 273 -48.66 123.22 61.45
C LEU A 273 -50.17 123.38 61.62
N GLU A 274 -50.93 122.29 61.72
CA GLU A 274 -52.38 122.32 61.98
C GLU A 274 -52.72 122.86 63.38
N LYS A 275 -51.89 122.57 64.40
CA LYS A 275 -51.99 123.18 65.74
C LYS A 275 -51.62 124.67 65.75
N LEU A 276 -50.73 125.10 64.86
CA LEU A 276 -50.35 126.51 64.65
C LEU A 276 -51.41 127.26 63.83
N GLU A 277 -51.92 126.67 62.76
CA GLU A 277 -53.02 127.18 61.93
C GLU A 277 -54.27 127.45 62.78
N LYS A 278 -54.68 126.46 63.58
CA LYS A 278 -55.77 126.57 64.58
C LYS A 278 -55.48 127.53 65.75
N ARG A 279 -54.28 128.12 65.81
CA ARG A 279 -53.88 129.13 66.81
C ARG A 279 -53.66 130.52 66.21
N VAL A 280 -53.38 130.64 64.90
CA VAL A 280 -52.86 131.87 64.30
C VAL A 280 -53.81 132.51 63.27
N PHE A 281 -54.66 131.75 62.54
CA PHE A 281 -55.49 132.34 61.47
C PHE A 281 -56.95 131.83 61.38
N PRO A 282 -57.92 132.66 61.78
CA PRO A 282 -59.20 132.81 61.09
C PRO A 282 -59.00 133.41 59.67
N PRO A 283 -60.02 133.41 58.78
CA PRO A 283 -59.79 133.48 57.35
C PRO A 283 -59.74 134.90 56.72
N GLN A 284 -59.12 134.94 55.51
CA GLN A 284 -59.26 135.90 54.39
C GLN A 284 -58.30 137.10 54.21
N VAL A 285 -58.10 137.40 52.91
CA VAL A 285 -57.53 138.60 52.23
C VAL A 285 -55.98 138.78 52.16
N ARG A 286 -55.54 139.31 51.00
CA ARG A 286 -54.17 139.65 50.52
C ARG A 286 -53.88 141.17 50.76
N PRO A 287 -52.89 141.87 50.13
CA PRO A 287 -51.63 141.52 49.42
C PRO A 287 -50.41 142.41 49.88
N VAL A 288 -49.43 142.71 48.99
CA VAL A 288 -48.41 143.81 49.01
C VAL A 288 -47.08 143.51 49.77
N VAL A 289 -45.97 143.05 49.14
CA VAL A 289 -44.96 143.67 48.22
C VAL A 289 -43.66 144.13 48.92
N ARG A 290 -42.49 143.66 48.44
CA ARG A 290 -41.30 144.52 48.20
C ARG A 290 -40.18 143.88 47.35
N GLN A 291 -39.51 144.76 46.58
CA GLN A 291 -38.19 144.65 45.93
C GLN A 291 -37.15 145.40 46.81
N GLU A 292 -35.81 145.29 46.72
CA GLU A 292 -34.85 144.57 45.84
C GLU A 292 -33.44 144.56 46.55
N SER A 293 -32.21 144.36 45.99
CA SER A 293 -31.68 144.31 44.61
C SER A 293 -30.43 143.39 44.48
N THR A 294 -29.41 143.80 43.70
CA THR A 294 -28.21 143.06 43.23
C THR A 294 -26.88 143.51 43.89
N ARG A 295 -25.78 142.78 43.56
CA ARG A 295 -24.39 143.27 43.25
C ARG A 295 -23.24 143.22 44.32
N SER A 296 -22.35 142.22 44.14
CA SER A 296 -20.88 142.28 43.92
C SER A 296 -19.87 143.08 44.81
N THR A 297 -18.69 142.47 45.05
CA THR A 297 -17.32 143.07 45.28
C THR A 297 -17.10 143.92 46.56
N GLU A 298 -15.92 144.01 47.24
CA GLU A 298 -14.54 143.44 47.10
C GLU A 298 -13.73 143.59 48.43
N GLY A 299 -12.56 142.93 48.58
CA GLY A 299 -11.53 143.18 49.65
C GLY A 299 -11.79 142.58 51.05
N GLU A 300 -10.81 142.38 51.96
CA GLU A 300 -9.32 142.44 51.88
C GLU A 300 -8.69 141.44 52.92
N ALA A 301 -7.37 141.44 53.16
CA ALA A 301 -6.59 140.24 53.54
C ALA A 301 -6.00 140.14 54.96
N ALA A 302 -5.86 138.90 55.46
CA ALA A 302 -4.84 138.35 56.37
C ALA A 302 -5.11 136.82 56.56
N ALA A 303 -4.17 135.91 56.83
CA ALA A 303 -2.73 135.80 56.60
C ALA A 303 -2.33 134.30 56.79
N GLU A 304 -1.19 133.87 56.26
CA GLU A 304 -0.43 132.63 56.62
C GLU A 304 -1.19 131.27 56.78
N GLU A 305 -1.20 130.44 55.73
CA GLU A 305 -0.45 129.16 55.71
C GLU A 305 -0.52 128.46 54.33
N LEU A 306 0.63 128.29 53.67
CA LEU A 306 0.78 127.56 52.39
C LEU A 306 0.77 126.03 52.62
N THR A 307 -0.40 125.46 52.89
CA THR A 307 -0.57 124.02 53.09
C THR A 307 -0.71 123.24 51.78
N ALA A 308 -0.40 121.94 51.84
CA ALA A 308 -0.24 121.05 50.67
C ALA A 308 -1.45 120.96 49.72
N ALA A 309 -2.64 121.37 50.16
CA ALA A 309 -3.84 121.46 49.31
C ALA A 309 -3.62 122.32 48.06
N GLN A 310 -2.94 123.46 48.19
CA GLN A 310 -2.67 124.35 47.04
C GLN A 310 -1.69 123.71 46.05
N GLN A 311 -0.72 122.93 46.52
CA GLN A 311 0.22 122.20 45.65
C GLN A 311 -0.48 121.03 44.94
N MET A 312 -1.40 120.32 45.62
CA MET A 312 -2.22 119.29 44.99
C MET A 312 -3.17 119.87 43.95
N GLU A 313 -3.86 120.97 44.22
CA GLU A 313 -4.70 121.70 43.25
C GLU A 313 -3.89 122.11 42.00
N ASP A 314 -2.70 122.69 42.20
CA ASP A 314 -1.83 123.13 41.11
C ASP A 314 -1.23 121.95 40.30
N ILE A 315 -1.16 120.75 40.87
CA ILE A 315 -0.87 119.49 40.14
C ILE A 315 -2.12 118.98 39.43
N PHE A 316 -3.29 119.05 40.06
CA PHE A 316 -4.56 118.55 39.54
C PHE A 316 -5.03 119.36 38.32
N GLN A 317 -4.86 120.69 38.33
CA GLN A 317 -5.09 121.54 37.16
C GLN A 317 -4.11 121.28 36.01
N LYS A 318 -2.88 120.83 36.31
CA LYS A 318 -1.93 120.38 35.28
C LYS A 318 -2.34 119.01 34.73
N LEU A 319 -2.87 118.11 35.56
CA LEU A 319 -3.49 116.87 35.12
C LEU A 319 -4.68 117.14 34.17
N MET A 320 -5.65 117.98 34.56
CA MET A 320 -6.79 118.39 33.71
C MET A 320 -6.35 118.89 32.33
N LYS A 321 -5.33 119.76 32.29
CA LYS A 321 -4.78 120.31 31.04
C LYS A 321 -4.04 119.27 30.19
N LEU A 322 -3.49 118.21 30.79
CA LEU A 322 -2.76 117.14 30.08
C LEU A 322 -3.65 115.98 29.65
N THR A 323 -4.71 115.66 30.40
CA THR A 323 -5.70 114.62 30.04
C THR A 323 -6.79 115.15 29.10
N GLY A 324 -6.94 116.47 28.98
CA GLY A 324 -7.97 117.13 28.19
C GLY A 324 -9.36 117.05 28.82
N VAL A 325 -9.43 116.89 30.15
CA VAL A 325 -10.66 116.65 30.91
C VAL A 325 -10.95 117.84 31.81
N THR A 326 -12.22 118.26 31.86
CA THR A 326 -12.67 119.46 32.60
C THR A 326 -13.24 119.18 33.99
N ASP A 327 -13.40 117.91 34.36
CA ASP A 327 -13.95 117.47 35.64
C ASP A 327 -12.97 116.57 36.40
N ALA A 328 -13.06 116.58 37.73
CA ALA A 328 -12.15 115.86 38.60
C ALA A 328 -12.46 114.36 38.71
N GLU A 329 -13.74 113.99 38.70
CA GLU A 329 -14.16 112.59 38.84
C GLU A 329 -13.83 111.80 37.56
N GLU A 330 -14.06 112.36 36.37
CA GLU A 330 -13.67 111.71 35.10
C GLU A 330 -12.14 111.43 35.00
N ILE A 331 -11.30 112.27 35.60
CA ILE A 331 -9.84 112.00 35.65
C ILE A 331 -9.54 110.80 36.54
N PHE A 332 -10.16 110.72 37.71
CA PHE A 332 -9.99 109.59 38.62
C PHE A 332 -10.44 108.28 37.96
N ASP A 333 -11.61 108.28 37.31
CA ASP A 333 -12.14 107.13 36.56
C ASP A 333 -11.22 106.71 35.41
N ARG A 334 -10.68 107.66 34.62
CA ARG A 334 -9.71 107.35 33.55
C ARG A 334 -8.43 106.74 34.09
N PHE A 335 -7.88 107.24 35.21
CA PHE A 335 -6.70 106.65 35.85
C PHE A 335 -6.99 105.29 36.50
N GLN A 336 -8.18 105.09 37.07
CA GLN A 336 -8.59 103.79 37.61
C GLN A 336 -8.76 102.77 36.48
N ALA A 337 -9.45 103.11 35.39
CA ALA A 337 -9.59 102.25 34.22
C ALA A 337 -8.23 101.94 33.55
N GLN A 338 -7.30 102.91 33.52
CA GLN A 338 -5.93 102.68 33.05
C GLN A 338 -5.16 101.72 33.97
N ARG A 339 -5.29 101.86 35.29
CA ARG A 339 -4.69 100.94 36.28
C ARG A 339 -5.24 99.53 36.16
N GLU A 340 -6.56 99.39 36.04
CA GLU A 340 -7.23 98.09 35.88
C GLU A 340 -6.89 97.43 34.54
N THR A 341 -6.79 98.21 33.46
CA THR A 341 -6.29 97.73 32.17
C THR A 341 -4.83 97.28 32.27
N SER A 342 -3.97 98.03 32.97
CA SER A 342 -2.57 97.66 33.22
C SER A 342 -2.46 96.36 34.04
N GLN A 343 -3.25 96.21 35.11
CA GLN A 343 -3.31 94.97 35.89
C GLN A 343 -3.82 93.78 35.06
N ARG A 344 -4.85 93.98 34.22
CA ARG A 344 -5.36 92.94 33.32
C ARG A 344 -4.34 92.54 32.26
N LEU A 345 -3.58 93.48 31.71
CA LEU A 345 -2.49 93.20 30.76
C LEU A 345 -1.34 92.46 31.43
N ALA A 346 -0.93 92.86 32.65
CA ALA A 346 0.09 92.15 33.42
C ALA A 346 -0.34 90.72 33.76
N TYR A 347 -1.59 90.51 34.17
CA TYR A 347 -2.15 89.17 34.41
C TYR A 347 -2.18 88.32 33.13
N LEU A 348 -2.61 88.88 32.00
CA LEU A 348 -2.65 88.18 30.71
C LEU A 348 -1.23 87.82 30.22
N GLN A 349 -0.27 88.73 30.37
CA GLN A 349 1.14 88.48 30.09
C GLN A 349 1.69 87.35 30.98
N GLN A 350 1.47 87.42 32.29
CA GLN A 350 1.91 86.36 33.22
C GLN A 350 1.28 85.00 32.90
N THR A 351 -0.01 84.99 32.54
CA THR A 351 -0.74 83.76 32.19
C THR A 351 -0.18 83.16 30.90
N THR A 352 -0.02 83.96 29.84
CA THR A 352 0.54 83.48 28.56
C THR A 352 2.02 83.12 28.64
N GLU A 353 2.80 83.73 29.54
CA GLU A 353 4.18 83.33 29.83
C GLU A 353 4.25 81.99 30.58
N GLN A 354 3.32 81.74 31.51
CA GLN A 354 3.20 80.43 32.18
C GLN A 354 2.71 79.33 31.23
N GLU A 355 1.70 79.61 30.40
CA GLU A 355 1.23 78.70 29.34
C GLU A 355 2.35 78.37 28.35
N LYS A 356 3.11 79.38 27.90
CA LYS A 356 4.31 79.19 27.06
C LYS A 356 5.33 78.28 27.74
N LEU A 357 5.64 78.49 29.01
CA LEU A 357 6.60 77.67 29.75
C LEU A 357 6.14 76.21 29.86
N GLN A 358 4.84 75.98 30.09
CA GLN A 358 4.25 74.63 30.11
C GLN A 358 4.28 73.96 28.73
N LEU A 359 4.04 74.72 27.65
CA LEU A 359 4.16 74.23 26.28
C LEU A 359 5.62 73.90 25.91
N GLU A 360 6.59 74.70 26.32
CA GLU A 360 8.02 74.40 26.13
C GLU A 360 8.47 73.17 26.94
N GLN A 361 7.98 73.00 28.17
CA GLN A 361 8.25 71.82 28.99
C GLN A 361 7.63 70.54 28.39
N THR A 362 6.37 70.59 27.97
CA THR A 362 5.69 69.43 27.36
C THR A 362 6.26 69.10 25.98
N GLN A 363 6.63 70.09 25.17
CA GLN A 363 7.36 69.89 23.92
C GLN A 363 8.69 69.15 24.16
N ASN A 364 9.48 69.59 25.14
CA ASN A 364 10.76 68.97 25.45
C ASN A 364 10.58 67.53 25.97
N SER A 365 9.58 67.29 26.84
CA SER A 365 9.23 65.94 27.31
C SER A 365 8.87 65.00 26.16
N LEU A 366 7.97 65.43 25.26
CA LEU A 366 7.56 64.64 24.08
C LEU A 366 8.71 64.43 23.08
N MET A 367 9.64 65.37 22.98
CA MET A 367 10.84 65.24 22.15
C MET A 367 11.79 64.18 22.72
N THR A 368 12.05 64.22 24.04
CA THR A 368 12.87 63.21 24.73
C THR A 368 12.24 61.82 24.65
N GLU A 369 10.92 61.72 24.81
CA GLU A 369 10.17 60.46 24.66
C GLU A 369 10.26 59.93 23.21
N LEU A 370 10.11 60.79 22.20
CA LEU A 370 10.30 60.41 20.79
C LEU A 370 11.72 59.93 20.49
N GLU A 371 12.74 60.48 21.14
CA GLU A 371 14.13 60.02 21.01
C GLU A 371 14.32 58.67 21.70
N ALA A 372 13.81 58.48 22.92
CA ALA A 372 13.82 57.19 23.60
C ALA A 372 13.15 56.08 22.77
N PHE A 373 11.97 56.35 22.18
CA PHE A 373 11.28 55.39 21.31
C PHE A 373 12.06 55.09 20.01
N LYS A 374 12.78 56.06 19.43
CA LYS A 374 13.66 55.81 18.27
C LYS A 374 14.80 54.87 18.66
N PHE A 375 15.49 55.13 19.78
CA PHE A 375 16.60 54.29 20.23
C PHE A 375 16.15 52.89 20.63
N ALA A 376 15.02 52.74 21.34
CA ALA A 376 14.43 51.44 21.62
C ALA A 376 14.10 50.67 20.34
N SER A 377 13.38 51.30 19.39
CA SER A 377 13.00 50.66 18.13
C SER A 377 14.18 50.35 17.20
N VAL A 378 15.35 50.95 17.41
CA VAL A 378 16.60 50.54 16.73
C VAL A 378 17.21 49.35 17.46
N LYS A 379 17.39 49.44 18.78
CA LYS A 379 17.94 48.37 19.62
C LYS A 379 17.19 47.04 19.46
N ASP A 380 15.86 47.06 19.46
CA ASP A 380 15.02 45.86 19.26
C ASP A 380 15.22 45.22 17.86
N LYS A 381 15.55 46.02 16.84
CA LYS A 381 15.85 45.54 15.49
C LYS A 381 17.26 45.00 15.37
N ASP A 382 18.23 45.63 16.04
CA ASP A 382 19.62 45.20 16.05
C ASP A 382 19.76 43.86 16.80
N GLU A 383 19.13 43.73 17.98
CA GLU A 383 19.05 42.46 18.72
C GLU A 383 18.30 41.37 17.92
N GLY A 384 17.24 41.75 17.20
CA GLY A 384 16.54 40.84 16.28
C GLY A 384 17.40 40.41 15.08
N GLN A 385 18.26 41.29 14.55
CA GLN A 385 19.20 40.96 13.48
C GLN A 385 20.34 40.08 13.98
N GLU A 386 20.85 40.31 15.19
CA GLU A 386 21.88 39.48 15.83
C GLU A 386 21.35 38.06 16.09
N GLN A 387 20.13 37.91 16.61
CA GLN A 387 19.47 36.59 16.74
C GLN A 387 19.27 35.90 15.39
N ILE A 388 18.85 36.63 14.35
CA ILE A 388 18.72 36.10 12.99
C ILE A 388 20.08 35.73 12.37
N ALA A 389 21.18 36.40 12.75
CA ALA A 389 22.52 36.06 12.32
C ALA A 389 23.01 34.77 12.99
N ALA A 390 22.89 34.67 14.32
CA ALA A 390 23.25 33.48 15.08
C ALA A 390 22.49 32.22 14.61
N LEU A 391 21.18 32.32 14.39
CA LEU A 391 20.37 31.22 13.85
C LEU A 391 20.79 30.81 12.43
N LYS A 392 21.30 31.73 11.60
CA LYS A 392 21.84 31.39 10.27
C LYS A 392 23.20 30.70 10.34
N GLU A 393 24.01 31.06 11.33
CA GLU A 393 25.29 30.40 11.59
C GLU A 393 25.07 28.97 12.09
N GLU A 394 24.16 28.77 13.06
CA GLU A 394 23.74 27.44 13.55
C GLU A 394 23.16 26.56 12.42
N ILE A 395 22.30 27.12 11.56
CA ILE A 395 21.79 26.41 10.37
C ILE A 395 22.93 26.02 9.42
N ALA A 396 23.91 26.89 9.17
CA ALA A 396 25.03 26.60 8.27
C ALA A 396 26.01 25.55 8.86
N GLU A 397 26.15 25.49 10.19
CA GLU A 397 26.89 24.40 10.85
C GLU A 397 26.14 23.06 10.74
N GLU A 398 24.83 23.04 10.99
CA GLU A 398 24.02 21.81 10.88
C GLU A 398 23.89 21.33 9.43
N GLU A 399 23.75 22.22 8.43
CA GLU A 399 23.81 21.87 7.00
C GLU A 399 25.14 21.22 6.62
N LYS A 400 26.26 21.69 7.19
CA LYS A 400 27.58 21.09 7.00
C LYS A 400 27.69 19.71 7.68
N VAL A 401 27.16 19.56 8.90
CA VAL A 401 27.10 18.25 9.59
C VAL A 401 26.25 17.25 8.82
N TYR A 402 25.11 17.69 8.26
CA TYR A 402 24.27 16.89 7.38
C TYR A 402 25.03 16.45 6.13
N LEU A 403 25.69 17.36 5.40
CA LEU A 403 26.48 17.05 4.20
C LEU A 403 27.63 16.06 4.51
N GLU A 404 28.28 16.21 5.66
CA GLU A 404 29.28 15.27 6.13
C GLU A 404 28.70 13.89 6.48
N LEU A 405 27.46 13.81 6.96
CA LEU A 405 26.78 12.56 7.32
C LEU A 405 26.22 11.84 6.08
N GLU A 406 25.66 12.59 5.13
CA GLU A 406 25.22 12.11 3.81
C GLU A 406 26.39 11.49 3.04
N LYS A 407 27.54 12.16 3.00
CA LYS A 407 28.77 11.58 2.43
C LYS A 407 29.21 10.29 3.15
N LYS A 408 29.16 10.26 4.49
CA LYS A 408 29.50 9.05 5.27
C LYS A 408 28.52 7.90 4.98
N MET A 409 27.27 8.20 4.61
CA MET A 409 26.27 7.22 4.16
C MET A 409 26.61 6.70 2.76
N ASP A 410 26.94 7.56 1.80
CA ASP A 410 27.37 7.17 0.44
C ASP A 410 28.63 6.29 0.46
N ASP A 411 29.62 6.65 1.29
CA ASP A 411 30.85 5.87 1.51
C ASP A 411 30.51 4.47 2.08
N LEU A 412 29.51 4.37 2.97
CA LEU A 412 29.04 3.11 3.56
C LEU A 412 28.20 2.26 2.59
N GLU A 413 27.32 2.86 1.79
CA GLU A 413 26.57 2.12 0.75
C GLU A 413 27.51 1.58 -0.32
N THR A 414 28.52 2.36 -0.72
CA THR A 414 29.58 1.93 -1.64
C THR A 414 30.36 0.74 -1.08
N LEU A 415 30.76 0.80 0.20
CA LEU A 415 31.43 -0.31 0.88
C LEU A 415 30.53 -1.56 0.99
N LEU A 416 29.24 -1.39 1.30
CA LEU A 416 28.28 -2.50 1.36
C LEU A 416 28.05 -3.15 0.00
N LEU A 417 28.05 -2.38 -1.10
CA LEU A 417 27.98 -2.93 -2.46
C LEU A 417 29.25 -3.68 -2.87
N GLU A 418 30.42 -3.25 -2.43
CA GLU A 418 31.67 -4.02 -2.63
C GLU A 418 31.66 -5.32 -1.80
N ILE A 419 31.23 -5.27 -0.54
CA ILE A 419 31.02 -6.46 0.29
C ILE A 419 30.00 -7.40 -0.38
N LYS A 420 28.90 -6.88 -0.94
CA LYS A 420 27.90 -7.64 -1.69
C LYS A 420 28.53 -8.37 -2.88
N ARG A 421 29.38 -7.67 -3.66
CA ARG A 421 30.09 -8.22 -4.82
C ARG A 421 30.99 -9.39 -4.41
N LEU A 422 31.80 -9.20 -3.37
CA LEU A 422 32.71 -10.22 -2.83
C LEU A 422 31.96 -11.44 -2.28
N LEU A 423 30.86 -11.24 -1.54
CA LEU A 423 30.01 -12.33 -1.04
C LEU A 423 29.36 -13.11 -2.19
N TYR A 424 28.91 -12.43 -3.25
CA TYR A 424 28.31 -13.05 -4.43
C TYR A 424 29.35 -13.88 -5.23
N GLU A 425 30.59 -13.40 -5.33
CA GLU A 425 31.71 -14.14 -5.91
C GLU A 425 32.09 -15.37 -5.06
N LEU A 426 32.14 -15.24 -3.73
CA LEU A 426 32.36 -16.36 -2.81
C LEU A 426 31.24 -17.40 -2.88
N CYS A 427 29.97 -16.98 -3.03
CA CYS A 427 28.84 -17.88 -3.25
C CYS A 427 28.97 -18.70 -4.54
N LYS A 428 29.45 -18.08 -5.64
CA LYS A 428 29.71 -18.76 -6.93
C LYS A 428 30.82 -19.80 -6.83
N LEU A 429 31.89 -19.53 -6.08
CA LEU A 429 32.95 -20.51 -5.83
C LEU A 429 32.43 -21.78 -5.12
N LEU A 430 31.25 -21.73 -4.49
CA LEU A 430 30.57 -22.85 -3.86
C LEU A 430 29.37 -23.41 -4.65
N ASP A 431 29.20 -23.07 -5.94
CA ASP A 431 28.08 -23.56 -6.80
C ASP A 431 28.06 -25.10 -7.00
N ILE A 432 29.11 -25.81 -6.56
CA ILE A 432 29.14 -27.28 -6.37
C ILE A 432 28.05 -27.74 -5.34
N ILE A 433 27.41 -26.80 -4.64
CA ILE A 433 26.34 -27.01 -3.67
C ILE A 433 25.13 -26.14 -4.06
N PRO A 434 24.16 -26.68 -4.84
CA PRO A 434 23.07 -25.90 -5.41
C PRO A 434 21.98 -25.48 -4.41
N GLU A 435 22.05 -25.94 -3.16
CA GLU A 435 21.09 -25.60 -2.09
C GLU A 435 21.79 -24.90 -0.91
N PRO A 436 21.35 -23.71 -0.47
CA PRO A 436 20.26 -22.92 -1.03
C PRO A 436 20.58 -22.32 -2.40
N SER A 437 19.51 -21.98 -3.12
CA SER A 437 19.55 -21.18 -4.35
C SER A 437 20.24 -19.84 -4.11
N MET A 438 20.94 -19.34 -5.11
CA MET A 438 21.55 -18.01 -5.06
C MET A 438 20.46 -16.93 -5.16
N PRO A 439 20.44 -15.92 -4.28
CA PRO A 439 19.56 -14.75 -4.43
C PRO A 439 19.86 -14.00 -5.74
N GLU A 440 18.86 -13.34 -6.31
CA GLU A 440 19.06 -12.54 -7.53
C GLU A 440 19.93 -11.30 -7.23
N TRP A 441 20.80 -10.93 -8.17
CA TRP A 441 21.64 -9.74 -8.00
C TRP A 441 20.82 -8.46 -8.21
N THR A 442 20.41 -7.83 -7.12
CA THR A 442 19.89 -6.46 -7.11
C THR A 442 21.03 -5.44 -6.97
N ALA A 443 20.80 -4.20 -7.42
CA ALA A 443 21.74 -3.08 -7.30
C ALA A 443 21.72 -2.37 -5.92
N GLU A 444 20.94 -2.86 -4.94
CA GLU A 444 20.83 -2.26 -3.61
C GLU A 444 21.68 -3.00 -2.56
N PRO A 445 22.24 -2.33 -1.54
CA PRO A 445 23.03 -2.99 -0.49
C PRO A 445 22.18 -3.83 0.51
N ARG A 446 20.85 -3.76 0.44
CA ARG A 446 19.92 -4.33 1.44
C ARG A 446 20.03 -5.86 1.60
N ASP A 447 20.29 -6.59 0.51
CA ASP A 447 20.25 -8.06 0.49
C ASP A 447 21.58 -8.72 0.93
N VAL A 448 22.57 -7.93 1.38
CA VAL A 448 23.87 -8.44 1.86
C VAL A 448 23.69 -9.51 2.95
N GLN A 449 22.73 -9.33 3.85
CA GLN A 449 22.47 -10.28 4.94
C GLN A 449 21.98 -11.66 4.43
N GLU A 450 21.18 -11.70 3.35
CA GLU A 450 20.73 -12.95 2.75
C GLU A 450 21.91 -13.68 2.07
N LEU A 451 22.79 -12.94 1.39
CA LEU A 451 24.00 -13.50 0.80
C LEU A 451 24.96 -14.07 1.85
N VAL A 452 25.10 -13.44 3.02
CA VAL A 452 25.86 -14.02 4.16
C VAL A 452 25.24 -15.35 4.62
N MET A 453 23.91 -15.42 4.77
CA MET A 453 23.23 -16.66 5.17
C MET A 453 23.38 -17.78 4.12
N VAL A 454 23.25 -17.45 2.83
CA VAL A 454 23.45 -18.41 1.73
C VAL A 454 24.90 -18.90 1.68
N LEU A 455 25.87 -18.02 1.85
CA LEU A 455 27.29 -18.37 1.90
C LEU A 455 27.58 -19.31 3.09
N GLN A 456 27.06 -19.01 4.27
CA GLN A 456 27.24 -19.81 5.47
C GLN A 456 26.68 -21.23 5.30
N VAL A 457 25.43 -21.38 4.83
CA VAL A 457 24.82 -22.70 4.64
C VAL A 457 25.52 -23.50 3.53
N ARG A 458 25.99 -22.85 2.46
CA ARG A 458 26.82 -23.51 1.43
C ARG A 458 28.17 -23.96 2.00
N TYR A 459 28.83 -23.13 2.81
CA TYR A 459 30.11 -23.45 3.44
C TYR A 459 30.01 -24.64 4.40
N ASP A 460 28.99 -24.67 5.27
CA ASP A 460 28.78 -25.80 6.19
C ASP A 460 28.48 -27.11 5.43
N LYS A 461 27.68 -27.05 4.35
CA LYS A 461 27.47 -28.20 3.45
C LYS A 461 28.74 -28.63 2.68
N ALA A 462 29.67 -27.72 2.42
CA ALA A 462 30.97 -28.06 1.82
C ALA A 462 31.88 -28.74 2.83
N ARG A 463 31.88 -28.26 4.07
CA ARG A 463 32.65 -28.79 5.19
C ARG A 463 32.22 -30.22 5.56
N THR A 464 30.93 -30.53 5.56
CA THR A 464 30.44 -31.90 5.78
C THR A 464 30.82 -32.84 4.63
N LYS A 465 30.55 -32.47 3.36
CA LYS A 465 31.00 -33.26 2.19
C LYS A 465 32.51 -33.54 2.20
N LEU A 466 33.33 -32.59 2.65
CA LEU A 466 34.78 -32.78 2.77
C LEU A 466 35.16 -33.76 3.91
N ALA A 467 34.38 -33.83 4.99
CA ALA A 467 34.55 -34.84 6.03
C ALA A 467 34.18 -36.24 5.49
N ASP A 468 33.02 -36.39 4.85
CA ASP A 468 32.55 -37.65 4.25
C ASP A 468 33.57 -38.23 3.26
N VAL A 469 34.18 -37.36 2.42
CA VAL A 469 35.21 -37.77 1.45
C VAL A 469 36.50 -38.21 2.16
N LYS A 470 36.93 -37.52 3.24
CA LYS A 470 38.10 -37.91 4.04
C LYS A 470 37.87 -39.20 4.82
N GLU A 471 36.63 -39.51 5.21
CA GLU A 471 36.27 -40.78 5.84
C GLU A 471 36.33 -41.93 4.82
N ARG A 472 35.65 -41.78 3.68
CA ARG A 472 35.70 -42.77 2.58
C ARG A 472 37.12 -43.02 2.06
N GLN A 473 37.99 -42.01 2.06
CA GLN A 473 39.40 -42.17 1.68
C GLN A 473 40.20 -43.01 2.70
N LYS A 474 39.85 -43.00 3.99
CA LYS A 474 40.45 -43.91 4.98
C LYS A 474 40.03 -45.35 4.73
N ASP A 475 38.73 -45.59 4.50
CA ASP A 475 38.20 -46.93 4.22
C ASP A 475 38.79 -47.52 2.93
N THR A 476 39.01 -46.68 1.92
CA THR A 476 39.63 -47.07 0.64
C THR A 476 41.07 -47.61 0.79
N THR A 477 41.75 -47.35 1.91
CA THR A 477 43.11 -47.85 2.17
C THR A 477 43.19 -49.37 2.43
N TYR A 478 42.06 -50.06 2.61
CA TYR A 478 42.01 -51.48 3.00
C TYR A 478 41.39 -52.41 1.95
N ILE A 479 41.72 -52.23 0.67
CA ILE A 479 41.36 -53.17 -0.41
C ILE A 479 42.62 -53.72 -1.10
N MET A 480 43.08 -54.88 -0.62
CA MET A 480 43.95 -55.76 -1.41
C MET A 480 43.12 -56.48 -2.48
N VAL A 481 43.43 -56.27 -3.76
CA VAL A 481 43.04 -57.18 -4.85
C VAL A 481 44.32 -57.58 -5.60
N PRO A 482 44.61 -58.88 -5.79
CA PRO A 482 45.83 -59.32 -6.47
C PRO A 482 45.90 -58.91 -7.93
N SER A 483 47.14 -58.72 -8.41
CA SER A 483 47.47 -58.45 -9.80
C SER A 483 47.23 -59.65 -10.71
N ASN A 484 46.73 -59.40 -11.93
CA ASN A 484 47.18 -60.13 -13.11
C ASN A 484 47.00 -59.28 -14.39
N PRO A 485 48.00 -59.18 -15.30
CA PRO A 485 47.92 -58.30 -16.46
C PRO A 485 47.62 -59.03 -17.78
N THR A 486 46.61 -58.58 -18.53
CA THR A 486 46.43 -58.93 -19.95
C THR A 486 45.98 -57.72 -20.76
N SER A 487 46.60 -57.54 -21.92
CA SER A 487 46.40 -56.50 -22.94
C SER A 487 45.01 -56.49 -23.60
N GLY A 488 44.59 -55.34 -24.15
CA GLY A 488 43.70 -55.31 -25.32
C GLY A 488 42.75 -54.13 -25.44
N ALA A 489 43.12 -53.11 -26.22
CA ALA A 489 42.16 -52.25 -26.93
C ALA A 489 41.85 -52.91 -28.31
N PRO A 490 40.76 -52.58 -29.05
CA PRO A 490 40.43 -51.21 -29.43
C PRO A 490 38.92 -50.84 -29.48
N SER A 491 38.69 -49.56 -29.80
CA SER A 491 37.40 -48.98 -30.20
C SER A 491 36.91 -49.50 -31.56
N VAL A 492 35.58 -49.71 -31.69
CA VAL A 492 34.81 -49.47 -32.93
C VAL A 492 33.48 -48.81 -32.56
N ALA A 493 33.05 -47.83 -33.35
CA ALA A 493 31.70 -47.27 -33.32
C ALA A 493 30.99 -47.56 -34.66
N GLY A 494 29.68 -47.79 -34.66
CA GLY A 494 28.90 -47.80 -35.90
C GLY A 494 27.57 -48.56 -35.86
N MET A 495 26.48 -47.81 -36.12
CA MET A 495 25.24 -48.18 -36.84
C MET A 495 24.37 -49.33 -36.26
N SER A 496 23.05 -49.21 -36.02
CA SER A 496 21.91 -48.55 -36.69
C SER A 496 21.17 -49.45 -37.70
N MET A 497 19.86 -49.16 -37.89
CA MET A 497 18.85 -49.85 -38.72
C MET A 497 18.27 -51.15 -38.10
N HIS A 498 16.98 -51.17 -37.71
CA HIS A 498 15.77 -51.52 -38.51
C HIS A 498 15.56 -53.04 -38.68
N SER A 499 14.35 -53.63 -38.69
CA SER A 499 12.97 -53.15 -38.45
C SER A 499 12.00 -54.35 -38.28
N HIS A 500 10.69 -54.08 -38.21
CA HIS A 500 9.54 -55.02 -38.27
C HIS A 500 9.17 -55.73 -36.95
N SER A 501 7.91 -55.70 -36.46
CA SER A 501 6.60 -56.22 -36.97
C SER A 501 6.38 -57.68 -36.52
N THR A 502 5.24 -58.14 -36.00
CA THR A 502 3.85 -57.60 -35.98
C THR A 502 3.01 -58.31 -34.89
N LEU A 503 1.78 -57.81 -34.60
CA LEU A 503 0.63 -58.56 -34.00
C LEU A 503 0.78 -59.01 -32.51
N LYS A 504 -0.30 -59.22 -31.72
CA LYS A 504 -1.61 -58.53 -31.61
C LYS A 504 -2.30 -58.95 -30.29
N GLU A 505 -3.37 -58.23 -29.94
CA GLU A 505 -4.51 -58.62 -29.08
C GLU A 505 -4.35 -58.69 -27.53
N THR A 506 -5.42 -58.16 -26.89
CA THR A 506 -6.04 -58.40 -25.56
C THR A 506 -5.21 -58.72 -24.30
N GLU A 507 -5.59 -58.27 -23.10
CA GLU A 507 -6.71 -57.41 -22.67
C GLU A 507 -6.29 -56.56 -21.46
N LYS A 508 -6.91 -55.38 -21.26
CA LYS A 508 -6.62 -54.50 -20.11
C LYS A 508 -7.90 -54.09 -19.39
N VAL A 509 -8.02 -54.51 -18.13
CA VAL A 509 -8.91 -53.85 -17.16
C VAL A 509 -8.08 -53.52 -15.91
N VAL A 510 -7.76 -52.24 -15.73
CA VAL A 510 -7.15 -51.69 -14.51
C VAL A 510 -8.22 -50.89 -13.78
N PRO A 511 -8.50 -51.14 -12.49
CA PRO A 511 -9.48 -50.37 -11.72
C PRO A 511 -9.16 -48.88 -11.73
N THR A 512 -10.15 -48.05 -12.06
CA THR A 512 -9.99 -46.60 -12.21
C THR A 512 -10.31 -45.86 -10.91
N TYR A 513 -9.54 -44.80 -10.63
CA TYR A 513 -9.71 -43.87 -9.50
C TYR A 513 -11.04 -43.09 -9.59
N LYS A 514 -12.18 -43.72 -9.26
CA LYS A 514 -13.52 -43.10 -9.34
C LYS A 514 -14.50 -43.37 -8.17
N GLU A 515 -14.09 -44.09 -7.13
CA GLU A 515 -14.97 -44.44 -5.98
C GLU A 515 -14.62 -43.76 -4.64
N LEU A 516 -13.72 -42.78 -4.61
CA LEU A 516 -13.33 -42.07 -3.37
C LEU A 516 -13.95 -40.66 -3.20
N LEU A 517 -14.98 -40.32 -3.98
CA LEU A 517 -15.66 -39.02 -3.90
C LEU A 517 -17.20 -39.15 -3.82
N GLN A 518 -17.68 -39.86 -2.81
CA GLN A 518 -19.05 -39.68 -2.30
C GLN A 518 -19.10 -39.91 -0.78
N LYS A 519 -19.02 -38.81 -0.02
CA LYS A 519 -19.50 -38.76 1.37
C LYS A 519 -20.05 -37.36 1.62
N GLU A 520 -21.36 -37.28 1.85
CA GLU A 520 -22.05 -36.02 2.12
C GLU A 520 -21.66 -35.47 3.50
N PRO A 521 -21.61 -34.15 3.68
CA PRO A 521 -21.38 -33.56 5.00
C PRO A 521 -22.63 -33.69 5.86
N ILE A 522 -22.51 -34.42 6.98
CA ILE A 522 -23.55 -34.51 8.01
C ILE A 522 -23.77 -33.12 8.61
N LYS A 523 -25.01 -32.63 8.63
CA LYS A 523 -25.38 -31.42 9.38
C LYS A 523 -25.34 -31.70 10.88
N ALA A 524 -24.58 -30.89 11.62
CA ALA A 524 -24.78 -30.68 13.05
C ALA A 524 -25.66 -29.43 13.26
N PRO A 525 -26.45 -29.33 14.34
CA PRO A 525 -27.37 -28.23 14.56
C PRO A 525 -26.70 -26.96 15.10
N THR A 526 -27.45 -25.87 14.94
CA THR A 526 -27.31 -24.52 15.52
C THR A 526 -26.56 -24.40 16.85
N SER A 527 -25.60 -23.47 16.89
CA SER A 527 -25.49 -22.50 17.98
C SER A 527 -25.96 -21.16 17.44
N ASP A 528 -26.76 -20.42 18.20
CA ASP A 528 -26.87 -18.96 18.06
C ASP A 528 -25.59 -18.30 18.63
N ASP A 529 -25.54 -16.97 18.60
CA ASP A 529 -24.52 -16.10 19.20
C ASP A 529 -23.11 -16.06 18.55
N GLU A 530 -23.03 -15.80 17.23
CA GLU A 530 -22.00 -14.91 16.67
C GLU A 530 -22.62 -13.92 15.67
N GLU A 531 -22.13 -12.68 15.63
CA GLU A 531 -22.66 -11.61 14.78
C GLU A 531 -22.43 -11.88 13.28
N ASP A 532 -23.40 -11.54 12.43
CA ASP A 532 -23.45 -11.97 11.00
C ASP A 532 -22.34 -11.37 10.13
N ILE A 533 -21.17 -12.03 10.11
CA ILE A 533 -19.99 -11.64 9.32
C ILE A 533 -20.36 -11.62 7.82
N PRO A 534 -20.36 -10.44 7.15
CA PRO A 534 -20.92 -10.33 5.80
C PRO A 534 -20.22 -11.24 4.79
N SER A 535 -20.97 -12.22 4.28
CA SER A 535 -20.50 -13.23 3.32
C SER A 535 -19.64 -12.62 2.18
N ARG A 536 -18.62 -13.37 1.73
CA ARG A 536 -17.75 -13.00 0.59
C ARG A 536 -18.54 -12.53 -0.65
N CYS A 537 -19.74 -13.05 -0.87
CA CYS A 537 -20.62 -12.66 -1.97
C CYS A 537 -21.36 -11.32 -1.73
N TYR A 538 -21.57 -10.91 -0.48
CA TYR A 538 -22.03 -9.57 -0.11
C TYR A 538 -20.89 -8.55 -0.33
N LEU A 539 -19.73 -8.78 0.27
CA LEU A 539 -18.55 -7.91 0.15
C LEU A 539 -18.15 -7.69 -1.33
N LYS A 540 -18.17 -8.74 -2.15
CA LYS A 540 -17.88 -8.62 -3.60
C LYS A 540 -18.90 -7.74 -4.34
N ARG A 541 -20.19 -7.79 -3.97
CA ARG A 541 -21.22 -6.89 -4.55
C ARG A 541 -21.06 -5.45 -4.09
N GLN A 542 -20.75 -5.23 -2.82
CA GLN A 542 -20.51 -3.90 -2.26
C GLN A 542 -19.28 -3.23 -2.91
N ALA A 543 -18.19 -3.98 -3.08
CA ALA A 543 -17.00 -3.53 -3.79
C ALA A 543 -17.31 -3.16 -5.26
N GLN A 544 -18.10 -3.99 -5.97
CA GLN A 544 -18.51 -3.69 -7.34
C GLN A 544 -19.32 -2.38 -7.44
N LEU A 545 -20.30 -2.18 -6.53
CA LEU A 545 -21.09 -0.94 -6.47
C LEU A 545 -20.21 0.30 -6.22
N ILE A 546 -19.15 0.19 -5.43
CA ILE A 546 -18.20 1.29 -5.18
C ILE A 546 -17.34 1.58 -6.43
N VAL A 547 -16.98 0.56 -7.22
CA VAL A 547 -16.30 0.74 -8.50
C VAL A 547 -17.24 1.41 -9.52
N ASP A 548 -18.43 0.85 -9.72
CA ASP A 548 -19.40 1.32 -10.72
C ASP A 548 -19.84 2.78 -10.47
N THR A 549 -20.02 3.17 -9.21
CA THR A 549 -20.34 4.55 -8.83
C THR A 549 -19.18 5.53 -9.03
N LYS A 550 -17.92 5.10 -8.86
CA LYS A 550 -16.74 5.94 -9.15
C LYS A 550 -16.45 6.04 -10.66
N CYS A 551 -16.61 4.96 -11.42
CA CYS A 551 -16.44 4.96 -12.88
C CYS A 551 -17.40 5.95 -13.59
N ARG A 552 -18.55 6.27 -12.99
CA ARG A 552 -19.56 7.19 -13.55
C ARG A 552 -19.17 8.69 -13.48
N ARG A 553 -17.99 9.05 -12.97
CA ARG A 553 -17.48 10.45 -12.90
C ARG A 553 -16.25 10.73 -13.79
N LYS A 554 -16.34 10.43 -15.09
CA LYS A 554 -15.57 11.16 -16.13
C LYS A 554 -16.54 11.85 -17.08
N GLY A 555 -16.75 13.14 -16.84
CA GLY A 555 -17.71 13.96 -17.61
C GLY A 555 -17.21 14.25 -19.02
N PHE A 556 -17.95 13.77 -20.02
CA PHE A 556 -17.75 14.14 -21.42
C PHE A 556 -18.21 15.60 -21.61
N ARG A 557 -17.30 16.55 -21.83
CA ARG A 557 -17.69 17.93 -22.17
C ARG A 557 -18.12 17.97 -23.64
N MET A 558 -19.43 18.11 -23.89
CA MET A 558 -19.89 18.61 -25.19
C MET A 558 -19.59 20.11 -25.31
N PRO A 559 -19.15 20.60 -26.47
CA PRO A 559 -19.06 22.04 -26.74
C PRO A 559 -20.47 22.63 -26.97
N LEU A 560 -20.73 23.79 -26.38
CA LEU A 560 -21.93 24.57 -26.69
C LEU A 560 -21.81 25.18 -28.11
N PRO A 561 -22.88 25.16 -28.93
CA PRO A 561 -22.87 25.86 -30.22
C PRO A 561 -22.89 27.37 -30.01
N ARG A 562 -22.16 28.11 -30.85
CA ARG A 562 -22.22 29.57 -30.90
C ARG A 562 -23.35 30.03 -31.83
N LYS A 563 -24.45 30.52 -31.25
CA LYS A 563 -25.12 31.78 -31.65
C LYS A 563 -26.15 32.17 -30.60
#